data_AF-A0A7J9RFN1-F1
#
_entry.id   AF-A0A7J9RFN1-F1
#
_cell.length_a   1.000
_cell.length_b   1.000
_cell.length_c   1.000
_cell.angle_alpha   90.00
_cell.angle_beta   90.00
_cell.angle_gamma   90.00
#
_symmetry.space_group_name_H-M   'P 1'
#
loop_
_entity.id
_entity.type
_entity.pdbx_description
1 polymer ?
#
loop_
_entity_poly.entity_id
_entity_poly.type
_entity_poly.pdbx_seq_one_letter_code
_entity_poly.pdbx_strand_id
1 'polypeptide(L)'
;MSTQTTLQITEDVTDVSISGDNIEVSITDDVTEVQAYTLAIPINTPGQLDAANVTVTPYNTITATTLEVALKQLADQNFRSTSAPSGDRVEEGDTWYDTDDDQFKVYRETSSGNFAWVPIMVGNISADSDTVDAGSY
;
A
#
# COMPACT_ATOMS: atom_id res chain seq x y z
N MET A 1 12.44 28.18 -3.77
CA MET A 1 13.28 27.59 -4.83
C MET A 1 14.10 26.49 -4.18
N SER A 2 13.76 25.22 -4.40
CA SER A 2 14.58 24.10 -3.90
C SER A 2 15.81 23.99 -4.79
N THR A 3 17.01 24.03 -4.21
CA THR A 3 18.28 23.80 -4.92
C THR A 3 18.36 22.34 -5.35
N GLN A 4 18.51 22.09 -6.65
CA GLN A 4 18.63 20.76 -7.20
C GLN A 4 19.97 20.12 -6.83
N THR A 5 19.94 18.89 -6.32
CA THR A 5 21.13 18.06 -6.16
C THR A 5 21.55 17.53 -7.54
N THR A 6 22.75 17.90 -8.00
CA THR A 6 23.35 17.37 -9.22
C THR A 6 24.45 16.39 -8.86
N LEU A 7 24.37 15.17 -9.42
CA LEU A 7 25.44 14.18 -9.37
C LEU A 7 26.28 14.33 -10.64
N GLN A 8 27.58 14.58 -10.47
CA GLN A 8 28.54 14.53 -11.57
C GLN A 8 29.37 13.27 -11.41
N ILE A 9 29.31 12.41 -12.42
CA ILE A 9 30.16 11.22 -12.53
C ILE A 9 31.19 11.54 -13.60
N THR A 10 32.47 11.45 -13.24
CA THR A 10 33.59 11.65 -14.15
C THR A 10 34.42 10.37 -14.13
N GLU A 11 34.66 9.81 -15.30
CA GLU A 11 35.58 8.68 -15.47
C GLU A 11 37.03 9.17 -15.50
N ASP A 12 37.94 8.42 -14.89
CA ASP A 12 39.38 8.64 -14.99
C ASP A 12 39.99 7.57 -15.90
N VAL A 13 40.45 7.99 -17.07
CA VAL A 13 41.04 7.10 -18.08
C VAL A 13 42.55 6.99 -17.85
N THR A 14 43.07 5.75 -17.85
CA THR A 14 44.50 5.49 -17.80
C THR A 14 45.01 5.11 -19.18
N ASP A 15 45.86 5.95 -19.76
CA ASP A 15 46.52 5.67 -21.02
C ASP A 15 47.73 4.76 -20.82
N VAL A 16 47.83 3.71 -21.63
CA VAL A 16 48.93 2.73 -21.59
C VAL A 16 49.74 2.83 -22.89
N SER A 17 51.02 3.16 -22.78
CA SER A 17 51.95 3.14 -23.92
C SER A 17 53.04 2.09 -23.71
N ILE A 18 53.21 1.16 -24.66
CA ILE A 18 54.18 0.06 -24.57
C ILE A 18 54.96 -0.03 -25.88
N SER A 19 56.26 -0.34 -25.81
CA SER A 19 57.10 -0.61 -27.00
C SER A 19 57.97 -1.85 -26.81
N GLY A 20 57.99 -2.74 -27.80
CA GLY A 20 58.73 -4.01 -27.82
C GLY A 20 58.22 -4.92 -28.95
N ASP A 21 58.96 -5.96 -29.30
CA ASP A 21 58.66 -6.78 -30.49
C ASP A 21 57.47 -7.75 -30.29
N ASN A 22 57.21 -8.19 -29.06
CA ASN A 22 56.01 -8.96 -28.69
C ASN A 22 55.40 -8.37 -27.39
N ILE A 23 54.18 -7.83 -27.46
CA ILE A 23 53.45 -7.28 -26.32
C ILE A 23 52.06 -7.90 -26.27
N GLU A 24 51.64 -8.38 -25.10
CA GLU A 24 50.27 -8.83 -24.84
C GLU A 24 49.68 -7.98 -23.69
N VAL A 25 48.58 -7.29 -23.97
CA VAL A 25 47.87 -6.41 -23.03
C VAL A 25 46.49 -6.98 -22.80
N SER A 26 46.14 -7.19 -21.53
CA SER A 26 44.79 -7.58 -21.12
C SER A 26 44.17 -6.43 -20.34
N ILE A 27 43.15 -5.79 -20.92
CA ILE A 27 42.34 -4.77 -20.27
C ILE A 27 41.02 -5.44 -19.91
N THR A 28 40.58 -5.30 -18.66
CA THR A 28 39.29 -5.80 -18.20
C THR A 28 38.51 -4.63 -17.63
N ASP A 29 37.28 -4.44 -18.09
CA ASP A 29 36.39 -3.40 -17.57
C ASP A 29 36.01 -3.70 -16.11
N ASP A 30 35.96 -2.65 -15.29
CA ASP A 30 35.39 -2.69 -13.95
C ASP A 30 34.16 -1.79 -13.91
N VAL A 31 32.97 -2.39 -13.75
CA VAL A 31 31.70 -1.67 -13.73
C VAL A 31 31.34 -1.38 -12.28
N THR A 32 31.38 -0.10 -11.90
CA THR A 32 30.90 0.35 -10.59
C THR A 32 29.43 0.73 -10.66
N GLU A 33 28.58 -0.02 -9.97
CA GLU A 33 27.16 0.34 -9.81
C GLU A 33 26.99 1.42 -8.74
N VAL A 34 26.39 2.56 -9.12
CA VAL A 34 26.07 3.66 -8.20
C VAL A 34 24.59 3.62 -7.85
N GLN A 35 24.27 3.27 -6.60
CA GLN A 35 22.91 3.35 -6.06
C GLN A 35 22.78 4.55 -5.13
N ALA A 36 21.70 5.32 -5.29
CA ALA A 36 21.43 6.49 -4.46
C ALA A 36 20.03 6.37 -3.83
N TYR A 37 19.99 6.19 -2.51
CA TYR A 37 18.75 5.85 -1.79
C TYR A 37 17.94 7.07 -1.31
N THR A 38 18.50 8.28 -1.34
CA THR A 38 17.92 9.46 -0.65
C THR A 38 18.05 10.77 -1.42
N LEU A 39 18.12 10.73 -2.76
CA LEU A 39 17.92 11.98 -3.52
C LEU A 39 16.55 12.54 -3.15
N ALA A 40 16.52 13.82 -2.77
CA ALA A 40 15.29 14.58 -2.67
C ALA A 40 14.74 14.79 -4.08
N ILE A 41 14.19 13.72 -4.67
CA ILE A 41 13.33 13.81 -5.84
C ILE A 41 12.10 14.61 -5.38
N PRO A 42 11.66 15.65 -6.11
CA PRO A 42 10.43 16.37 -5.79
C PRO A 42 9.20 15.44 -5.91
N ILE A 43 8.97 14.63 -4.88
CA ILE A 43 7.92 13.61 -4.73
C ILE A 43 6.49 14.19 -4.67
N ASN A 44 6.36 15.51 -4.68
CA ASN A 44 5.10 16.25 -4.66
C ASN A 44 4.61 16.67 -6.05
N THR A 45 5.15 16.07 -7.13
CA THR A 45 4.55 16.15 -8.47
C THR A 45 3.84 14.85 -8.84
N PRO A 46 2.58 14.88 -9.34
CA PRO A 46 1.87 13.69 -9.80
C PRO A 46 2.71 12.89 -10.81
N GLY A 47 2.85 11.58 -10.59
CA GLY A 47 3.53 10.64 -11.49
C GLY A 47 5.03 10.40 -11.23
N GLN A 48 5.66 11.06 -10.27
CA GLN A 48 7.09 10.80 -9.94
C GLN A 48 7.31 9.71 -8.90
N LEU A 49 6.43 9.59 -7.90
CA LEU A 49 6.44 8.50 -6.93
C LEU A 49 5.04 7.94 -6.80
N ASP A 50 4.81 6.77 -7.39
CA ASP A 50 3.56 6.03 -7.26
C ASP A 50 3.54 5.31 -5.90
N ALA A 51 2.38 5.29 -5.23
CA ALA A 51 2.18 4.50 -4.02
C ALA A 51 2.41 3.00 -4.26
N ALA A 52 2.28 2.53 -5.51
CA ALA A 52 2.65 1.17 -5.90
C ALA A 52 4.16 0.88 -5.70
N ASN A 53 5.01 1.91 -5.75
CA ASN A 53 6.47 1.82 -5.65
C ASN A 53 7.00 2.17 -4.26
N VAL A 54 6.14 2.62 -3.34
CA VAL A 54 6.54 2.87 -1.94
C VAL A 54 6.39 1.57 -1.16
N THR A 55 7.51 1.00 -0.74
CA THR A 55 7.50 -0.24 0.04
C THR A 55 7.10 0.02 1.49
N VAL A 56 6.35 -0.91 2.07
CA VAL A 56 5.96 -0.93 3.47
C VAL A 56 6.24 -2.31 4.05
N THR A 57 6.56 -2.37 5.34
CA THR A 57 6.67 -3.65 6.05
C THR A 57 5.28 -4.07 6.50
N PRO A 58 4.82 -5.29 6.19
CA PRO A 58 3.56 -5.83 6.69
C PRO A 58 3.44 -5.71 8.22
N TYR A 59 2.23 -5.45 8.71
CA TYR A 59 1.96 -5.32 10.14
C TYR A 59 0.53 -5.75 10.48
N ASN A 60 0.41 -6.68 11.43
CA ASN A 60 -0.86 -7.22 11.90
C ASN A 60 -1.73 -7.76 10.74
N THR A 61 -2.91 -7.18 10.49
CA THR A 61 -3.82 -7.57 9.40
C THR A 61 -3.40 -7.01 8.03
N ILE A 62 -2.49 -6.05 8.00
CA ILE A 62 -1.98 -5.48 6.74
C ILE A 62 -0.85 -6.38 6.23
N THR A 63 -1.15 -7.19 5.23
CA THR A 63 -0.20 -8.10 4.57
C THR A 63 0.51 -7.47 3.36
N ALA A 64 0.06 -6.29 2.93
CA ALA A 64 0.62 -5.56 1.80
C ALA A 64 2.10 -5.18 1.99
N THR A 65 2.85 -5.22 0.89
CA THR A 65 4.25 -4.78 0.83
C THR A 65 4.43 -3.43 0.12
N THR A 66 3.33 -2.87 -0.41
CA THR A 66 3.31 -1.54 -1.03
C THR A 66 2.25 -0.65 -0.38
N LEU A 67 2.51 0.65 -0.35
CA LEU A 67 1.62 1.64 0.27
C LEU A 67 0.23 1.63 -0.39
N GLU A 68 0.17 1.50 -1.71
CA GLU A 68 -1.11 1.46 -2.43
C GLU A 68 -2.01 0.31 -1.96
N VAL A 69 -1.46 -0.91 -1.84
CA VAL A 69 -2.24 -2.08 -1.42
C VAL A 69 -2.56 -2.00 0.07
N ALA A 70 -1.65 -1.46 0.88
CA ALA A 70 -1.90 -1.25 2.31
C ALA A 70 -3.07 -0.29 2.55
N LEU A 71 -3.15 0.80 1.78
CA LEU A 71 -4.27 1.74 1.86
C LEU A 71 -5.60 1.11 1.43
N LYS A 72 -5.58 0.24 0.41
CA LYS A 72 -6.77 -0.54 0.02
C LYS A 72 -7.21 -1.46 1.15
N GLN A 73 -6.30 -2.26 1.71
CA GLN A 73 -6.60 -3.13 2.87
C GLN A 73 -7.15 -2.35 4.07
N LEU A 74 -6.67 -1.14 4.34
CA LEU A 74 -7.21 -0.28 5.40
C LEU A 74 -8.59 0.29 5.05
N ALA A 75 -8.82 0.68 3.80
CA ALA A 75 -10.11 1.17 3.35
C ALA A 75 -11.18 0.07 3.39
N ASP A 76 -10.76 -1.17 3.11
CA ASP A 76 -11.63 -2.34 3.04
C ASP A 76 -11.94 -2.97 4.42
N GLN A 77 -11.70 -2.26 5.54
CA GLN A 77 -12.14 -2.69 6.88
C GLN A 77 -13.43 -1.98 7.35
N ASN A 78 -13.73 -0.83 6.76
CA ASN A 78 -14.89 0.00 7.15
C ASN A 78 -15.57 0.58 5.90
N PHE A 79 -16.65 -0.09 5.49
CA PHE A 79 -17.40 0.24 4.30
C PHE A 79 -18.57 1.18 4.61
N ARG A 80 -18.91 2.05 3.65
CA ARG A 80 -20.06 2.95 3.66
C ARG A 80 -20.63 3.05 2.25
N SER A 81 -21.80 2.47 2.02
CA SER A 81 -22.43 2.39 0.69
C SER A 81 -23.88 1.93 0.79
N THR A 82 -24.68 2.16 -0.26
CA THR A 82 -26.07 1.68 -0.39
C THR A 82 -26.16 0.22 -0.85
N SER A 83 -25.03 -0.45 -1.05
CA SER A 83 -24.99 -1.82 -1.56
C SER A 83 -23.87 -2.58 -0.88
N ALA A 84 -24.13 -3.87 -0.66
CA ALA A 84 -23.23 -4.74 0.07
C ALA A 84 -21.84 -4.78 -0.59
N PRO A 85 -20.77 -4.51 0.17
CA PRO A 85 -19.42 -4.74 -0.29
C PRO A 85 -19.22 -6.20 -0.68
N SER A 86 -18.43 -6.44 -1.71
CA SER A 86 -18.12 -7.77 -2.23
C SER A 86 -16.71 -7.79 -2.83
N GLY A 87 -16.19 -9.00 -3.06
CA GLY A 87 -14.86 -9.22 -3.64
C GLY A 87 -13.85 -9.74 -2.62
N ASP A 88 -12.63 -9.99 -3.10
CA ASP A 88 -11.57 -10.71 -2.37
C ASP A 88 -11.00 -9.95 -1.16
N ARG A 89 -11.48 -8.73 -0.90
CA ARG A 89 -11.02 -7.87 0.20
C ARG A 89 -12.03 -7.74 1.34
N VAL A 90 -13.19 -8.41 1.21
CA VAL A 90 -14.13 -8.54 2.32
C VAL A 90 -13.72 -9.74 3.17
N GLU A 91 -13.35 -9.47 4.40
CA GLU A 91 -12.86 -10.43 5.38
C GLU A 91 -13.81 -10.52 6.59
N GLU A 92 -13.78 -11.65 7.28
CA GLU A 92 -14.57 -11.82 8.51
C GLU A 92 -14.17 -10.78 9.56
N GLY A 93 -15.18 -10.11 10.13
CA GLY A 93 -15.03 -9.04 11.09
C GLY A 93 -15.14 -7.64 10.48
N ASP A 94 -15.13 -7.50 9.16
CA ASP A 94 -15.30 -6.22 8.51
C ASP A 94 -16.65 -5.59 8.86
N THR A 95 -16.67 -4.26 8.87
CA THR A 95 -17.85 -3.48 9.24
C THR A 95 -18.36 -2.68 8.05
N TRP A 96 -19.68 -2.62 7.91
CA TRP A 96 -20.33 -1.87 6.85
C TRP A 96 -21.52 -1.10 7.41
N TYR A 97 -21.56 0.20 7.15
CA TYR A 97 -22.76 1.00 7.33
C TYR A 97 -23.51 1.07 6.00
N ASP A 98 -24.66 0.39 5.95
CA ASP A 98 -25.57 0.35 4.82
C ASP A 98 -26.42 1.62 4.85
N THR A 99 -26.18 2.52 3.89
CA THR A 99 -26.83 3.82 3.84
C THR A 99 -28.18 3.78 3.12
N ASP A 100 -28.62 2.61 2.62
CA ASP A 100 -29.97 2.45 2.05
C ASP A 100 -31.00 2.13 3.15
N ASP A 101 -30.60 1.34 4.15
CA ASP A 101 -31.46 0.90 5.26
C ASP A 101 -31.06 1.45 6.64
N ASP A 102 -30.03 2.31 6.69
CA ASP A 102 -29.45 2.90 7.90
C ASP A 102 -29.00 1.85 8.95
N GLN A 103 -28.49 0.69 8.49
CA GLN A 103 -28.05 -0.40 9.36
C GLN A 103 -26.53 -0.52 9.45
N PHE A 104 -26.04 -0.84 10.66
CA PHE A 104 -24.65 -1.21 10.86
C PHE A 104 -24.53 -2.73 10.88
N LYS A 105 -23.70 -3.27 9.97
CA LYS A 105 -23.55 -4.70 9.70
C LYS A 105 -22.10 -5.14 9.93
N VAL A 106 -21.91 -6.41 10.28
CA VAL A 106 -20.60 -7.09 10.35
C VAL A 106 -20.59 -8.27 9.39
N TYR A 107 -19.50 -8.47 8.66
CA TYR A 107 -19.30 -9.65 7.84
C TYR A 107 -18.84 -10.81 8.72
N ARG A 108 -19.62 -11.89 8.81
CA ARG A 108 -19.30 -13.01 9.69
C ARG A 108 -19.78 -14.34 9.14
N GLU A 109 -19.21 -15.42 9.64
CA GLU A 109 -19.71 -16.76 9.35
C GLU A 109 -21.13 -16.95 9.94
N THR A 110 -22.09 -17.36 9.09
CA THR A 110 -23.48 -17.65 9.49
C THR A 110 -23.77 -19.14 9.55
N SER A 111 -22.99 -19.93 8.83
CA SER A 111 -22.93 -21.39 8.90
C SER A 111 -21.60 -21.84 8.30
N SER A 112 -21.16 -23.08 8.58
CA SER A 112 -19.82 -23.55 8.17
C SER A 112 -19.52 -23.29 6.69
N GLY A 113 -18.52 -22.43 6.43
CA GLY A 113 -18.06 -22.00 5.12
C GLY A 113 -18.89 -20.89 4.45
N ASN A 114 -19.98 -20.41 5.08
CA ASN A 114 -20.88 -19.40 4.52
C ASN A 114 -20.83 -18.11 5.32
N PHE A 115 -20.43 -17.04 4.65
CA PHE A 115 -20.27 -15.72 5.23
C PHE A 115 -21.30 -14.75 4.66
N ALA A 116 -21.79 -13.85 5.51
CA ALA A 116 -22.75 -12.84 5.11
C ALA A 116 -22.62 -11.56 5.94
N TRP A 117 -23.09 -10.45 5.39
CA TRP A 117 -23.31 -9.21 6.12
C TRP A 117 -24.52 -9.36 7.04
N VAL A 118 -24.30 -9.32 8.34
CA VAL A 118 -25.34 -9.48 9.37
C VAL A 118 -25.49 -8.17 10.14
N PRO A 119 -26.70 -7.60 10.27
CA PRO A 119 -26.92 -6.39 11.05
C PRO A 119 -26.66 -6.64 12.54
N ILE A 120 -25.93 -5.70 13.14
CA ILE A 120 -25.67 -5.64 14.58
C ILE A 120 -26.40 -4.47 15.24
N MET A 121 -26.75 -3.44 14.48
CA MET A 121 -27.74 -2.42 14.88
C MET A 121 -28.70 -2.18 13.72
N VAL A 122 -29.98 -2.04 14.05
CA VAL A 122 -31.03 -1.68 13.09
C VAL A 122 -31.39 -0.23 13.36
N GLY A 123 -31.09 0.66 12.42
CA GLY A 123 -31.63 2.02 12.43
C GLY A 123 -33.12 1.96 12.14
N ASN A 124 -33.94 2.50 13.05
CA ASN A 124 -35.35 2.75 12.83
C ASN A 124 -35.65 4.11 13.44
N ILE A 125 -36.55 4.90 12.83
CA ILE A 125 -36.96 6.24 13.30
C ILE A 125 -37.65 6.26 14.68
N SER A 126 -37.74 5.10 15.34
CA SER A 126 -38.22 4.99 16.72
C SER A 126 -37.20 5.57 17.70
N ALA A 127 -37.67 6.29 18.71
CA ALA A 127 -36.83 6.97 19.70
C ALA A 127 -35.84 6.04 20.45
N ASP A 128 -36.10 4.74 20.44
CA ASP A 128 -35.32 3.73 21.17
C ASP A 128 -34.39 2.89 20.27
N SER A 129 -34.38 3.11 18.94
CA SER A 129 -33.61 2.26 18.00
C SER A 129 -32.11 2.56 17.95
N ASP A 130 -31.74 3.81 18.25
CA ASP A 130 -30.35 4.27 18.24
C ASP A 130 -29.60 3.89 19.53
N THR A 131 -30.31 3.30 20.50
CA THR A 131 -29.76 2.88 21.78
C THR A 131 -29.72 1.36 21.84
N VAL A 132 -28.55 0.77 21.57
CA VAL A 132 -28.32 -0.63 21.92
C VAL A 132 -28.17 -0.72 23.44
N ASP A 133 -29.27 -1.06 24.11
CA ASP A 133 -29.23 -1.53 25.48
C ASP A 133 -28.60 -2.93 25.47
N ALA A 134 -27.29 -2.97 25.69
CA ALA A 134 -26.47 -4.18 25.75
C ALA A 134 -26.72 -5.02 27.02
N GLY A 135 -27.98 -5.13 27.45
CA GLY A 135 -28.41 -6.04 28.52
C GLY A 135 -28.51 -5.40 29.91
N SER A 136 -29.09 -4.21 30.04
CA SER A 136 -29.57 -3.73 31.34
C SER A 136 -30.94 -4.34 31.67
N TYR A 137 -30.95 -5.45 32.43
CA TYR A 137 -32.13 -5.98 33.12
C TYR A 137 -32.21 -5.44 34.54
#